data_AF-A0A5E6MAS0-F1
#
_entry.id   AF-A0A5E6MAS0-F1
#
_cell.length_a   1.000
_cell.length_b   1.000
_cell.length_c   1.000
_cell.angle_alpha   90.00
_cell.angle_beta   90.00
_cell.angle_gamma   90.00
#
_symmetry.space_group_name_H-M   'P 1'
#
loop_
_entity.id
_entity.type
_entity.pdbx_description
1 polymer ?
#
loop_
_entity_poly.entity_id
_entity_poly.type
_entity_poly.pdbx_seq_one_letter_code
_entity_poly.pdbx_strand_id
1 'polypeptide(L)'
;MPLSGDLNELPFPEILRLLRHRTGELRIGDKVTGEHFSFRFSAGKLVSASEGNGGIADTLALHSAIQRLSSEGRGSFSFEEAGVGELLGELSIPIDQILLSSLAAVRSPEGYAPHLPHPDTRFHTAVPSTPWLTEDLLAFWVSSERLLLVGTSASEIAAALGLPLPEVLLELFKLRVLGVIAPLPSRPRVLPLSVNHAASLPQLPAPPSASTQIALPEPQPESAPEVAPPSPPSSPVAAPSPATALAPVQKPAAPRRGFLARIAAGLRGILEKMYE
;
A
#
# COMPACT_ATOMS: atom_id res chain seq x y z
N MET A 1 15.09 6.97 -6.19
CA MET A 1 15.13 5.50 -6.33
C MET A 1 13.89 5.01 -7.07
N PRO A 2 14.01 4.29 -8.20
CA PRO A 2 12.85 3.71 -8.87
C PRO A 2 12.17 2.66 -7.96
N LEU A 3 10.85 2.57 -8.01
CA LEU A 3 10.06 1.57 -7.27
C LEU A 3 9.31 0.70 -8.29
N SER A 4 9.40 -0.62 -8.19
CA SER A 4 8.68 -1.53 -9.08
C SER A 4 8.26 -2.79 -8.32
N GLY A 5 7.13 -3.38 -8.71
CA GLY A 5 6.61 -4.59 -8.08
C GLY A 5 5.25 -4.98 -8.64
N ASP A 6 4.54 -5.82 -7.90
CA ASP A 6 3.20 -6.29 -8.27
C ASP A 6 2.14 -5.78 -7.30
N LEU A 7 0.94 -5.48 -7.84
CA LEU A 7 -0.20 -5.02 -7.05
C LEU A 7 -0.75 -6.09 -6.09
N ASN A 8 -0.44 -7.37 -6.35
CA ASN A 8 -0.74 -8.47 -5.44
C ASN A 8 0.16 -8.50 -4.19
N GLU A 9 1.33 -7.84 -4.24
CA GLU A 9 2.24 -7.75 -3.09
C GLU A 9 2.05 -6.43 -2.35
N LEU A 10 1.87 -5.34 -3.11
CA LEU A 10 1.67 -4.00 -2.58
C LEU A 10 0.42 -3.37 -3.22
N PRO A 11 -0.70 -3.28 -2.49
CA PRO A 11 -1.95 -2.83 -3.07
C PRO A 11 -1.89 -1.34 -3.40
N PHE A 12 -2.70 -0.92 -4.37
CA PHE A 12 -2.67 0.44 -4.91
C PHE A 12 -2.70 1.57 -3.84
N PRO A 13 -3.54 1.51 -2.78
CA PRO A 13 -3.50 2.50 -1.70
C PRO A 13 -2.15 2.60 -0.98
N GLU A 14 -1.42 1.50 -0.82
CA GLU A 14 -0.09 1.51 -0.21
C GLU A 14 0.96 2.13 -1.12
N ILE A 15 0.86 1.91 -2.43
CA ILE A 15 1.71 2.58 -3.41
C ILE A 15 1.52 4.09 -3.31
N LEU A 16 0.26 4.57 -3.34
CA LEU A 16 -0.04 5.99 -3.22
C LEU A 16 0.53 6.61 -1.94
N ARG A 17 0.45 5.90 -0.81
CA ARG A 17 1.07 6.30 0.46
C ARG A 17 2.57 6.50 0.34
N LEU A 18 3.29 5.58 -0.33
CA LEU A 18 4.74 5.70 -0.55
C LEU A 18 5.10 6.87 -1.48
N LEU A 19 4.19 7.24 -2.40
CA LEU A 19 4.38 8.32 -3.35
C LEU A 19 3.97 9.70 -2.81
N ARG A 20 3.45 9.80 -1.58
CA ARG A 20 2.90 11.04 -1.00
C ARG A 20 3.81 12.26 -1.11
N HIS A 21 5.13 12.05 -0.98
CA HIS A 21 6.14 13.11 -1.01
C HIS A 21 7.07 13.02 -2.21
N ARG A 22 6.70 12.22 -3.22
CA ARG A 22 7.55 11.95 -4.39
C ARG A 22 6.99 12.62 -5.64
N THR A 23 7.88 12.94 -6.57
CA THR A 23 7.56 13.54 -7.86
C THR A 23 8.04 12.60 -8.95
N GLY A 24 7.19 12.30 -9.93
CA GLY A 24 7.48 11.27 -10.94
C GLY A 24 6.25 10.71 -11.60
N GLU A 25 6.44 9.59 -12.30
CA GLU A 25 5.40 8.90 -13.06
C GLU A 25 5.24 7.47 -12.54
N LEU A 26 4.04 7.11 -12.12
CA LEU A 26 3.63 5.75 -11.80
C LEU A 26 2.94 5.14 -13.02
N ARG A 27 3.50 4.05 -13.54
CA ARG A 27 2.91 3.23 -14.59
C ARG A 27 2.42 1.93 -13.98
N ILE A 28 1.21 1.52 -14.33
CA ILE A 28 0.61 0.26 -13.93
C ILE A 28 0.17 -0.45 -15.21
N GLY A 29 0.50 -1.72 -15.35
CA GLY A 29 0.07 -2.54 -16.47
C GLY A 29 -0.41 -3.90 -16.01
N ASP A 30 -1.59 -4.31 -16.48
CA ASP A 30 -2.08 -5.67 -16.33
C ASP A 30 -1.84 -6.43 -17.64
N LYS A 31 -1.06 -7.52 -17.55
CA LYS A 31 -0.75 -8.37 -18.69
C LYS A 31 -1.93 -9.21 -19.17
N VAL A 32 -2.93 -9.41 -18.32
CA VAL A 32 -4.10 -10.25 -18.62
C VAL A 32 -5.17 -9.44 -19.36
N THR A 33 -5.48 -8.25 -18.87
CA THR A 33 -6.48 -7.37 -19.50
C THR A 33 -5.88 -6.51 -20.61
N GLY A 34 -4.57 -6.28 -20.59
CA GLY A 34 -3.89 -5.33 -21.47
C GLY A 34 -4.13 -3.87 -21.09
N GLU A 35 -4.72 -3.62 -19.92
CA GLU A 35 -4.95 -2.28 -19.42
C GLU A 35 -3.64 -1.67 -18.91
N HIS A 36 -3.44 -0.40 -19.26
CA HIS A 36 -2.28 0.39 -18.85
C HIS A 36 -2.75 1.70 -18.27
N PHE A 37 -2.28 2.03 -17.07
CA PHE A 37 -2.55 3.30 -16.41
C PHE A 37 -1.23 4.04 -16.21
N SER A 38 -1.22 5.36 -16.45
CA SER A 38 -0.11 6.23 -16.05
C SER A 38 -0.63 7.39 -15.21
N PHE A 39 0.04 7.66 -14.10
CA PHE A 39 -0.25 8.74 -13.17
C PHE A 39 1.01 9.54 -12.94
N ARG A 40 0.94 10.85 -13.18
CA ARG A 40 2.05 11.76 -12.93
C ARG A 40 1.81 12.56 -11.65
N PHE A 41 2.77 12.53 -10.76
CA PHE A 41 2.73 13.19 -9.48
C PHE A 41 3.77 14.31 -9.40
N SER A 42 3.37 15.44 -8.84
CA SER A 42 4.21 16.62 -8.59
C SER A 42 3.85 17.22 -7.25
N ALA A 43 4.83 17.40 -6.36
CA ALA A 43 4.65 18.06 -5.07
C ALA A 43 3.43 17.56 -4.25
N GLY A 44 3.21 16.24 -4.23
CA GLY A 44 2.09 15.62 -3.50
C GLY A 44 0.72 15.77 -4.18
N LYS A 45 0.68 16.14 -5.45
CA LYS A 45 -0.52 16.25 -6.27
C LYS A 45 -0.42 15.37 -7.52
N LEU A 46 -1.54 14.84 -7.97
CA LEU A 46 -1.68 14.27 -9.30
C LEU A 46 -1.91 15.39 -10.31
N VAL A 47 -1.04 15.45 -11.32
CA VAL A 47 -1.06 16.48 -12.36
C VAL A 47 -1.55 15.98 -13.71
N SER A 48 -1.41 14.68 -13.97
CA SER A 48 -2.00 14.04 -15.16
C SER A 48 -2.28 12.57 -14.90
N ALA A 49 -3.31 12.04 -15.54
CA ALA A 49 -3.62 10.62 -15.56
C ALA A 49 -3.96 10.19 -17.00
N SER A 50 -3.66 8.94 -17.35
CA SER A 50 -4.02 8.35 -18.63
C SER A 50 -4.35 6.87 -18.49
N GLU A 51 -5.23 6.38 -19.36
CA GLU A 51 -5.57 4.97 -19.52
C GLU A 51 -5.34 4.58 -20.99
N GLY A 52 -4.45 3.62 -21.21
CA GLY A 52 -3.93 3.28 -22.53
C GLY A 52 -3.28 4.49 -23.20
N ASN A 53 -3.81 4.86 -24.37
CA ASN A 53 -3.35 6.02 -25.15
C ASN A 53 -4.19 7.30 -24.91
N GLY A 54 -5.19 7.25 -24.02
CA GLY A 54 -6.10 8.36 -23.75
C GLY A 54 -5.80 9.06 -22.43
N GLY A 55 -5.71 10.39 -22.45
CA GLY A 55 -5.64 11.20 -21.23
C GLY A 55 -6.97 11.21 -20.48
N ILE A 56 -6.91 11.11 -19.15
CA ILE A 56 -8.07 11.21 -18.25
C ILE A 56 -8.11 12.64 -17.71
N ALA A 57 -8.93 13.49 -18.33
CA ALA A 57 -9.21 14.85 -17.84
C ALA A 57 -10.47 14.89 -16.95
N ASP A 58 -11.37 13.92 -17.10
CA ASP A 58 -12.62 13.86 -16.34
C ASP A 58 -12.41 13.24 -14.95
N THR A 59 -13.00 13.89 -13.94
CA THR A 59 -12.88 13.45 -12.53
C THR A 59 -13.63 12.15 -12.27
N LEU A 60 -14.77 11.93 -12.94
CA LEU A 60 -15.54 10.70 -12.78
C LEU A 60 -14.80 9.50 -13.40
N ALA A 61 -14.22 9.67 -14.57
CA ALA A 61 -13.34 8.68 -15.20
C ALA A 61 -12.12 8.37 -14.32
N LEU A 62 -11.47 9.39 -13.75
CA LEU A 62 -10.35 9.20 -12.83
C LEU A 62 -10.76 8.40 -11.59
N HIS A 63 -11.89 8.74 -10.97
CA HIS A 63 -12.39 8.02 -9.81
C HIS A 63 -12.70 6.55 -10.15
N SER A 64 -13.28 6.29 -11.32
CA SER A 64 -13.56 4.94 -11.81
C SER A 64 -12.27 4.14 -12.04
N ALA A 65 -11.21 4.76 -12.58
CA ALA A 65 -9.89 4.13 -12.71
C ALA A 65 -9.27 3.79 -11.35
N ILE A 66 -9.31 4.73 -10.40
CA ILE A 66 -8.81 4.52 -9.02
C ILE A 66 -9.56 3.36 -8.34
N GLN A 67 -10.87 3.29 -8.50
CA GLN A 67 -11.69 2.22 -7.92
C GLN A 67 -11.35 0.84 -8.50
N ARG A 68 -11.16 0.74 -9.82
CA ARG A 68 -10.75 -0.52 -10.48
C ARG A 68 -9.39 -1.00 -9.96
N LEU A 69 -8.38 -0.13 -10.00
CA LEU A 69 -7.03 -0.43 -9.52
C LEU A 69 -7.01 -0.86 -8.04
N SER A 70 -7.88 -0.26 -7.22
CA SER A 70 -7.99 -0.60 -5.80
C SER A 70 -8.76 -1.89 -5.54
N SER A 71 -9.69 -2.28 -6.41
CA SER A 71 -10.55 -3.44 -6.17
C SER A 71 -9.97 -4.73 -6.77
N GLU A 72 -9.30 -4.62 -7.91
CA GLU A 72 -8.82 -5.77 -8.67
C GLU A 72 -7.49 -6.30 -8.17
N GLY A 73 -6.61 -5.44 -7.64
CA GLY A 73 -5.33 -5.83 -7.03
C GLY A 73 -4.36 -6.52 -8.00
N ARG A 74 -4.58 -6.39 -9.32
CA ARG A 74 -3.81 -7.08 -10.36
C ARG A 74 -3.00 -6.11 -11.21
N GLY A 75 -1.85 -6.60 -11.66
CA GLY A 75 -0.94 -5.86 -12.53
C GLY A 75 0.40 -5.59 -11.87
N SER A 76 1.38 -5.29 -12.73
CA SER A 76 2.72 -4.85 -12.33
C SER A 76 2.77 -3.33 -12.35
N PHE A 77 3.51 -2.73 -11.43
CA PHE A 77 3.71 -1.29 -11.37
C PHE A 77 5.19 -0.92 -11.43
N SER A 78 5.46 0.27 -11.95
CA SER A 78 6.77 0.90 -11.91
C SER A 78 6.62 2.40 -11.68
N PHE A 79 7.51 2.97 -10.88
CA PHE A 79 7.58 4.40 -10.59
C PHE A 79 8.95 4.93 -10.99
N GLU A 80 8.93 5.89 -11.91
CA GLU A 80 10.10 6.64 -12.35
C GLU A 80 10.08 8.00 -11.67
N GLU A 81 11.06 8.23 -10.82
CA GLU A 81 11.23 9.51 -10.15
C GLU A 81 11.72 10.55 -11.15
N ALA A 82 10.99 11.66 -11.25
CA ALA A 82 11.44 12.79 -12.04
C ALA A 82 12.42 13.63 -11.21
N GLY A 83 13.35 14.30 -11.90
CA GLY A 83 14.28 15.24 -11.25
C GLY A 83 13.55 16.39 -10.55
N VAL A 84 14.31 17.20 -9.81
CA VAL A 84 13.77 18.37 -9.10
C VAL A 84 13.18 19.36 -10.11
N GLY A 85 11.86 19.43 -10.16
CA GLY A 85 11.11 20.29 -11.07
C GLY A 85 9.62 20.05 -10.92
N GLU A 86 8.82 21.11 -11.09
CA GLU A 86 7.37 20.99 -11.05
C GLU A 86 6.89 20.39 -12.37
N LEU A 87 6.28 19.21 -12.31
CA LEU A 87 5.59 18.65 -13.48
C LEU A 87 4.27 19.39 -13.63
N LEU A 88 4.09 20.04 -14.77
CA LEU A 88 2.85 20.72 -15.13
C LEU A 88 1.87 19.73 -15.75
N GLY A 89 0.59 19.91 -15.46
CA GLY A 89 -0.49 19.12 -16.02
C GLY A 89 -1.84 19.79 -15.81
N GLU A 90 -2.87 19.21 -16.43
CA GLU A 90 -4.23 19.76 -16.45
C GLU A 90 -4.97 19.50 -15.12
N LEU A 91 -4.50 18.55 -14.31
CA LEU A 91 -5.07 18.21 -13.01
C LEU A 91 -4.27 18.86 -11.87
N SER A 92 -4.92 19.07 -10.73
CA SER A 92 -4.26 19.50 -9.49
C SER A 92 -4.93 18.87 -8.27
N ILE A 93 -4.97 17.53 -8.25
CA ILE A 93 -5.69 16.77 -7.22
C ILE A 93 -4.69 16.33 -6.14
N PRO A 94 -4.89 16.68 -4.85
CA PRO A 94 -4.03 16.19 -3.77
C PRO A 94 -4.00 14.66 -3.72
N ILE A 95 -2.81 14.08 -3.55
CA ILE A 95 -2.66 12.61 -3.48
C ILE A 95 -3.45 12.01 -2.31
N ASP A 96 -3.63 12.78 -1.24
CA ASP A 96 -4.45 12.41 -0.09
C ASP A 96 -5.92 12.17 -0.46
N GLN A 97 -6.48 12.93 -1.42
CA GLN A 97 -7.84 12.70 -1.92
C GLN A 97 -7.94 11.42 -2.75
N ILE A 98 -6.93 11.15 -3.56
CA ILE A 98 -6.81 9.91 -4.35
C ILE A 98 -6.67 8.71 -3.41
N LEU A 99 -5.87 8.85 -2.36
CA LEU A 99 -5.68 7.83 -1.33
C LEU A 99 -7.00 7.52 -0.62
N LEU A 100 -7.75 8.54 -0.19
CA LEU A 100 -9.07 8.34 0.41
C LEU A 100 -10.05 7.66 -0.55
N SER A 101 -10.07 8.09 -1.82
CA SER A 101 -10.90 7.47 -2.87
C SER A 101 -10.55 5.99 -3.08
N SER A 102 -9.25 5.66 -3.07
CA SER A 102 -8.76 4.29 -3.22
C SER A 102 -9.17 3.41 -2.04
N LEU A 103 -9.06 3.92 -0.80
CA LEU A 103 -9.46 3.20 0.41
C LEU A 103 -10.97 3.03 0.53
N ALA A 104 -11.75 3.97 -0.01
CA ALA A 104 -13.20 3.86 -0.08
C ALA A 104 -13.68 2.74 -1.03
N ALA A 105 -12.84 2.34 -1.99
CA ALA A 105 -13.10 1.17 -2.85
C ALA A 105 -12.84 -0.16 -2.13
N VAL A 106 -12.02 -0.15 -1.07
CA VAL A 106 -11.70 -1.35 -0.29
C VAL A 106 -12.84 -1.68 0.67
N ARG A 107 -13.74 -2.57 0.23
CA ARG A 107 -14.96 -2.93 0.95
C ARG A 107 -14.97 -4.33 1.56
N SER A 108 -14.16 -5.26 1.03
CA SER A 108 -14.16 -6.66 1.41
C SER A 108 -12.82 -7.06 2.04
N PRO A 109 -12.81 -7.64 3.26
CA PRO A 109 -11.59 -8.13 3.88
C PRO A 109 -11.00 -9.35 3.13
N GLU A 110 -11.83 -10.13 2.42
CA GLU A 110 -11.40 -11.34 1.72
C GLU A 110 -10.42 -11.03 0.57
N GLY A 111 -10.71 -9.98 -0.22
CA GLY A 111 -9.82 -9.55 -1.30
C GLY A 111 -8.49 -8.97 -0.82
N TYR A 112 -8.44 -8.52 0.43
CA TYR A 112 -7.29 -7.85 1.03
C TYR A 112 -6.57 -8.69 2.09
N ALA A 113 -7.03 -9.92 2.33
CA ALA A 113 -6.49 -10.84 3.33
C ALA A 113 -4.96 -10.91 3.41
N PRO A 114 -4.18 -10.99 2.29
CA PRO A 114 -2.72 -11.03 2.37
C PRO A 114 -2.06 -9.73 2.88
N HIS A 115 -2.77 -8.61 2.80
CA HIS A 115 -2.28 -7.28 3.21
C HIS A 115 -2.80 -6.84 4.59
N LEU A 116 -3.73 -7.60 5.16
CA LEU A 116 -4.25 -7.32 6.49
C LEU A 116 -3.17 -7.58 7.54
N PRO A 117 -3.10 -6.75 8.60
CA PRO A 117 -2.12 -6.97 9.65
C PRO A 117 -2.40 -8.28 10.40
N HIS A 118 -1.37 -8.83 11.06
CA HIS A 118 -1.58 -9.98 11.94
C HIS A 118 -2.50 -9.57 13.10
N PRO A 119 -3.46 -10.42 13.54
CA PRO A 119 -4.43 -10.09 14.58
C PRO A 119 -3.81 -9.64 15.91
N ASP A 120 -2.63 -10.14 16.23
CA ASP A 120 -1.88 -9.79 17.44
C ASP A 120 -0.95 -8.58 17.29
N THR A 121 -0.91 -7.96 16.11
CA THR A 121 -0.16 -6.72 15.90
C THR A 121 -0.78 -5.62 16.75
N ARG A 122 0.02 -5.01 17.63
CA ARG A 122 -0.41 -3.87 18.43
C ARG A 122 -0.23 -2.58 17.65
N PHE A 123 -1.19 -1.67 17.74
CA PHE A 123 -1.17 -0.38 17.05
C PHE A 123 -1.27 0.77 18.04
N HIS A 124 -0.60 1.88 17.73
CA HIS A 124 -0.76 3.14 18.44
C HIS A 124 -1.14 4.27 17.49
N THR A 125 -1.77 5.30 18.04
CA THR A 125 -2.00 6.56 17.34
C THR A 125 -0.67 7.21 16.97
N ALA A 126 -0.51 7.57 15.69
CA ALA A 126 0.66 8.26 15.17
C ALA A 126 0.40 9.77 14.99
N VAL A 127 -0.80 10.16 14.55
CA VAL A 127 -1.19 11.56 14.33
C VAL A 127 -2.48 11.86 15.11
N PRO A 128 -2.51 12.91 15.96
CA PRO A 128 -3.67 13.21 16.81
C PRO A 128 -4.84 13.92 16.09
N SER A 129 -4.75 14.22 14.79
CA SER A 129 -5.76 14.99 14.05
C SER A 129 -6.23 14.22 12.81
N THR A 130 -7.54 13.96 12.74
CA THR A 130 -8.22 13.11 11.73
C THR A 130 -9.33 13.81 10.93
N PRO A 131 -9.20 15.08 10.48
CA PRO A 131 -10.32 15.81 9.87
C PRO A 131 -10.77 15.33 8.47
N TRP A 132 -10.19 14.25 7.93
CA TRP A 132 -10.33 13.85 6.53
C TRP A 132 -10.68 12.36 6.34
N LEU A 133 -11.10 11.67 7.40
CA LEU A 133 -11.59 10.29 7.29
C LEU A 133 -12.97 10.23 6.64
N THR A 134 -13.27 9.12 5.95
CA THR A 134 -14.63 8.82 5.50
C THR A 134 -15.54 8.58 6.71
N GLU A 135 -16.86 8.76 6.56
CA GLU A 135 -17.82 8.64 7.67
C GLU A 135 -17.72 7.28 8.40
N ASP A 136 -17.67 6.19 7.65
CA ASP A 136 -17.53 4.82 8.19
C ASP A 136 -16.23 4.66 9.01
N LEU A 137 -15.11 5.13 8.45
CA LEU A 137 -13.79 5.03 9.07
C LEU A 137 -13.65 5.96 10.27
N LEU A 138 -14.31 7.12 10.22
CA LEU A 138 -14.38 8.07 11.33
C LEU A 138 -15.18 7.47 12.50
N ALA A 139 -16.30 6.80 12.23
CA ALA A 139 -17.09 6.13 13.26
C ALA A 139 -16.28 5.02 13.95
N PHE A 140 -15.51 4.24 13.18
CA PHE A 140 -14.57 3.26 13.72
C PHE A 140 -13.45 3.92 14.54
N TRP A 141 -12.85 5.00 14.04
CA TRP A 141 -11.81 5.77 14.74
C TRP A 141 -12.30 6.25 16.10
N VAL A 142 -13.44 6.96 16.15
CA VAL A 142 -14.01 7.49 17.40
C VAL A 142 -14.26 6.39 18.43
N SER A 143 -14.67 5.20 17.97
CA SER A 143 -14.94 4.06 18.85
C SER A 143 -13.67 3.38 19.37
N SER A 144 -12.57 3.42 18.60
CA SER A 144 -11.33 2.69 18.88
C SER A 144 -10.19 3.56 19.39
N GLU A 145 -10.27 4.90 19.26
CA GLU A 145 -9.20 5.85 19.56
C GLU A 145 -8.60 5.63 20.96
N ARG A 146 -9.43 5.50 21.99
CA ARG A 146 -8.96 5.29 23.37
C ARG A 146 -8.18 3.99 23.55
N LEU A 147 -8.54 2.94 22.80
CA LEU A 147 -7.83 1.66 22.82
C LEU A 147 -6.49 1.80 22.09
N LEU A 148 -6.51 2.45 20.92
CA LEU A 148 -5.32 2.72 20.11
C LEU A 148 -4.31 3.64 20.84
N LEU A 149 -4.75 4.57 21.67
CA LEU A 149 -3.85 5.37 22.52
C LEU A 149 -3.05 4.52 23.51
N VAL A 150 -3.58 3.38 23.96
CA VAL A 150 -2.92 2.49 24.94
C VAL A 150 -2.04 1.43 24.26
N GLY A 151 -2.18 1.21 22.95
CA GLY A 151 -1.38 0.21 22.22
C GLY A 151 -2.04 -1.17 22.17
N THR A 152 -3.27 -1.26 21.65
CA THR A 152 -4.06 -2.49 21.59
C THR A 152 -3.89 -3.27 20.29
N SER A 153 -4.17 -4.58 20.34
CA SER A 153 -4.21 -5.45 19.14
C SER A 153 -5.58 -5.44 18.46
N ALA A 154 -5.65 -5.96 17.23
CA ALA A 154 -6.92 -6.09 16.50
C ALA A 154 -7.90 -7.03 17.23
N SER A 155 -7.40 -8.14 17.79
CA SER A 155 -8.20 -9.08 18.59
C SER A 155 -8.81 -8.40 19.83
N GLU A 156 -8.04 -7.56 20.52
CA GLU A 156 -8.50 -6.80 21.69
C GLU A 156 -9.59 -5.78 21.30
N ILE A 157 -9.40 -5.07 20.18
CA ILE A 157 -10.39 -4.11 19.66
C ILE A 157 -11.69 -4.82 19.23
N ALA A 158 -11.57 -5.95 18.53
CA ALA A 158 -12.72 -6.75 18.10
C ALA A 158 -13.56 -7.23 19.31
N ALA A 159 -12.90 -7.74 20.35
CA ALA A 159 -13.56 -8.16 21.58
C ALA A 159 -14.21 -6.98 22.33
N ALA A 160 -13.53 -5.83 22.41
CA ALA A 160 -14.03 -4.65 23.12
C ALA A 160 -15.23 -3.99 22.43
N LEU A 161 -15.25 -3.95 21.09
CA LEU A 161 -16.31 -3.31 20.31
C LEU A 161 -17.41 -4.28 19.86
N GLY A 162 -17.21 -5.59 20.03
CA GLY A 162 -18.14 -6.62 19.54
C GLY A 162 -18.23 -6.69 18.01
N LEU A 163 -17.15 -6.32 17.32
CA LEU A 163 -17.04 -6.32 15.86
C LEU A 163 -16.34 -7.59 15.36
N PRO A 164 -16.67 -8.08 14.16
CA PRO A 164 -15.98 -9.24 13.60
C PRO A 164 -14.52 -8.88 13.27
N LEU A 165 -13.61 -9.79 13.63
CA LEU A 165 -12.16 -9.58 13.49
C LEU A 165 -11.71 -9.18 12.07
N PRO A 166 -12.22 -9.79 10.96
CA PRO A 166 -11.83 -9.37 9.61
C PRO A 166 -12.17 -7.92 9.29
N GLU A 167 -13.31 -7.40 9.78
CA GLU A 167 -13.68 -5.99 9.58
C GLU A 167 -12.74 -5.07 10.36
N VAL A 168 -12.43 -5.41 11.61
CA VAL A 168 -11.48 -4.64 12.43
C VAL A 168 -10.10 -4.60 11.77
N LEU A 169 -9.63 -5.73 11.26
CA LEU A 169 -8.36 -5.80 10.53
C LEU A 169 -8.35 -4.91 9.28
N LEU A 170 -9.46 -4.88 8.54
CA LEU A 170 -9.61 -4.03 7.37
C LEU A 170 -9.62 -2.54 7.72
N GLU A 171 -10.35 -2.13 8.76
CA GLU A 171 -10.39 -0.74 9.19
C GLU A 171 -9.02 -0.29 9.75
N LEU A 172 -8.33 -1.14 10.51
CA LEU A 172 -6.95 -0.89 10.96
C LEU A 172 -5.98 -0.80 9.77
N PHE A 173 -6.15 -1.62 8.74
CA PHE A 173 -5.37 -1.50 7.50
C PHE A 173 -5.57 -0.10 6.89
N LYS A 174 -6.82 0.36 6.72
CA LYS A 174 -7.11 1.70 6.17
C LYS A 174 -6.48 2.82 7.00
N LEU A 175 -6.62 2.78 8.32
CA LEU A 175 -6.00 3.76 9.23
C LEU A 175 -4.48 3.76 9.14
N ARG A 176 -3.86 2.59 9.01
CA ARG A 176 -2.39 2.44 8.84
C ARG A 176 -1.94 3.04 7.51
N VAL A 177 -2.69 2.81 6.44
CA VAL A 177 -2.38 3.38 5.13
C VAL A 177 -2.50 4.91 5.14
N LEU A 178 -3.46 5.47 5.87
CA LEU A 178 -3.58 6.91 6.06
C LEU A 178 -2.51 7.50 7.01
N GLY A 179 -1.74 6.65 7.70
CA GLY A 179 -0.75 7.08 8.68
C GLY A 179 -1.36 7.62 9.98
N VAL A 180 -2.64 7.34 10.24
CA VAL A 180 -3.32 7.71 11.50
C VAL A 180 -2.81 6.85 12.64
N ILE A 181 -2.53 5.58 12.36
CA ILE A 181 -1.95 4.62 13.29
C ILE A 181 -0.64 4.04 12.75
N ALA A 182 0.20 3.59 13.67
CA ALA A 182 1.42 2.87 13.37
C ALA A 182 1.49 1.58 14.20
N PRO A 183 2.06 0.49 13.66
CA PRO A 183 2.33 -0.71 14.44
C PRO A 183 3.37 -0.39 15.52
N LEU A 184 3.16 -0.85 16.75
CA LEU A 184 4.21 -0.82 17.75
C LEU A 184 5.28 -1.83 17.32
N PRO A 185 6.56 -1.44 17.29
CA PRO A 185 7.62 -2.41 17.10
C PRO A 185 7.54 -3.40 18.26
N SER A 186 7.37 -4.69 17.93
CA SER A 186 7.58 -5.76 18.90
C SER A 186 8.97 -5.55 19.48
N ARG A 187 9.03 -5.12 20.74
CA ARG A 187 10.31 -5.00 21.46
C ARG A 187 11.01 -6.34 21.26
N PRO A 188 12.24 -6.39 20.72
CA PRO A 188 12.94 -7.66 20.58
C PRO A 188 12.90 -8.30 21.96
N ARG A 189 12.33 -9.50 22.04
CA ARG A 189 12.39 -10.30 23.25
C ARG A 189 13.88 -10.43 23.52
N VAL A 190 14.37 -9.64 24.48
CA VAL A 190 15.72 -9.82 25.00
C VAL A 190 15.64 -11.21 25.60
N LEU A 191 16.09 -12.20 24.83
CA LEU A 191 16.40 -13.51 25.38
C LEU A 191 17.30 -13.19 26.57
N PRO A 192 16.97 -13.66 27.78
CA PRO A 192 17.86 -13.45 28.91
C PRO A 192 19.22 -13.95 28.44
N LEU A 193 20.19 -13.03 28.35
CA LEU A 193 21.59 -13.36 28.20
C LEU A 193 21.84 -14.42 29.27
N SER A 194 22.09 -15.66 28.84
CA SER A 194 22.67 -16.66 29.73
C SER A 194 23.88 -15.99 30.35
N VAL A 195 23.77 -15.65 31.62
CA VAL A 195 24.88 -15.18 32.42
C VAL A 195 25.81 -16.39 32.52
N ASN A 196 26.73 -16.50 31.58
CA ASN A 196 27.90 -17.35 31.72
C ASN A 196 28.70 -16.78 32.89
N HIS A 197 28.39 -17.28 34.08
CA HIS A 197 29.26 -17.19 35.23
C HIS A 197 30.48 -18.09 34.97
N ALA A 198 31.56 -17.48 34.47
CA ALA A 198 32.96 -17.83 34.73
C ALA A 198 33.82 -16.81 33.95
N ALA A 199 34.17 -15.68 34.55
CA ALA A 199 35.45 -15.53 35.24
C ALA A 199 36.64 -15.95 34.36
N SER A 200 37.22 -15.00 33.63
CA SER A 200 38.67 -14.87 33.45
C SER A 200 39.02 -13.44 32.99
N LEU A 201 40.00 -12.88 33.69
CA LEU A 201 40.49 -11.49 33.68
C LEU A 201 41.21 -11.10 32.38
N PRO A 202 41.44 -9.78 32.16
CA PRO A 202 42.02 -9.25 30.93
C PRO A 202 43.54 -9.42 30.87
N GLN A 203 44.05 -9.85 29.72
CA GLN A 203 45.45 -9.67 29.33
C GLN A 203 45.56 -8.98 27.96
N LEU A 204 46.17 -7.79 27.98
CA LEU A 204 46.82 -7.07 26.89
C LEU A 204 48.22 -6.70 27.42
N PRO A 205 49.21 -6.31 26.59
CA PRO A 205 49.52 -6.65 25.19
C PRO A 205 51.01 -7.05 25.00
N ALA A 206 51.39 -7.56 23.82
CA ALA A 206 52.72 -7.29 23.23
C ALA A 206 52.70 -7.43 21.69
N PRO A 207 53.35 -6.50 20.94
CA PRO A 207 53.43 -6.47 19.47
C PRO A 207 54.80 -7.03 18.96
N PRO A 208 55.25 -6.78 17.72
CA PRO A 208 54.82 -7.39 16.45
C PRO A 208 55.99 -8.12 15.75
N SER A 209 55.71 -9.14 14.93
CA SER A 209 56.70 -9.66 13.97
C SER A 209 56.21 -9.46 12.54
N ALA A 210 56.94 -8.59 11.85
CA ALA A 210 56.83 -8.28 10.44
C ALA A 210 57.15 -9.49 9.55
N SER A 211 56.48 -9.58 8.41
CA SER A 211 56.95 -10.13 7.12
C SER A 211 55.91 -9.71 6.08
N THR A 212 56.02 -8.53 5.48
CA THR A 212 56.58 -8.34 4.13
C THR A 212 56.61 -9.61 3.29
N GLN A 213 55.69 -9.72 2.32
CA GLN A 213 56.02 -10.27 1.02
C GLN A 213 55.16 -9.63 -0.07
N ILE A 214 55.90 -8.96 -0.96
CA ILE A 214 55.52 -8.35 -2.23
C ILE A 214 55.36 -9.48 -3.26
N ALA A 215 54.31 -9.46 -4.08
CA ALA A 215 54.32 -10.07 -5.42
C ALA A 215 53.12 -9.58 -6.27
N LEU A 216 53.39 -8.61 -7.15
CA LEU A 216 52.88 -8.52 -8.54
C LEU A 216 53.93 -9.25 -9.43
N PRO A 217 53.72 -9.63 -10.72
CA PRO A 217 52.64 -9.29 -11.65
C PRO A 217 52.17 -10.39 -12.66
N GLU A 218 51.13 -10.04 -13.45
CA GLU A 218 50.86 -10.40 -14.88
C GLU A 218 50.70 -11.87 -15.35
N PRO A 219 50.26 -12.16 -16.60
CA PRO A 219 49.38 -11.46 -17.57
C PRO A 219 48.26 -12.38 -18.18
N GLN A 220 47.46 -11.84 -19.11
CA GLN A 220 46.41 -12.50 -19.93
C GLN A 220 46.95 -13.56 -20.92
N PRO A 221 46.12 -14.34 -21.68
CA PRO A 221 45.49 -13.83 -22.93
C PRO A 221 44.14 -14.48 -23.37
N GLU A 222 43.52 -13.85 -24.38
CA GLU A 222 42.77 -14.39 -25.54
C GLU A 222 41.76 -15.56 -25.34
N SER A 223 40.51 -15.52 -25.84
CA SER A 223 40.16 -15.41 -27.27
C SER A 223 38.64 -15.22 -27.44
N ALA A 224 38.24 -14.48 -28.48
CA ALA A 224 36.90 -14.48 -29.11
C ALA A 224 36.73 -15.74 -30.02
N PRO A 225 35.75 -15.83 -30.95
CA PRO A 225 34.35 -15.37 -31.04
C PRO A 225 33.41 -16.59 -31.28
N GLU A 226 32.21 -16.37 -31.83
CA GLU A 226 31.63 -17.20 -32.92
C GLU A 226 30.21 -17.82 -32.69
N VAL A 227 29.36 -17.55 -33.68
CA VAL A 227 28.10 -18.20 -34.12
C VAL A 227 26.77 -17.87 -33.43
N ALA A 228 25.99 -17.04 -34.13
CA ALA A 228 24.53 -17.16 -34.28
C ALA A 228 24.21 -17.90 -35.61
N PRO A 229 22.93 -18.08 -36.00
CA PRO A 229 21.82 -18.85 -35.43
C PRO A 229 21.44 -20.02 -36.40
N PRO A 230 20.33 -20.76 -36.22
CA PRO A 230 19.10 -20.38 -36.94
C PRO A 230 17.76 -20.74 -36.25
N SER A 231 16.72 -20.01 -36.67
CA SER A 231 15.29 -20.24 -36.44
C SER A 231 14.80 -21.63 -36.88
N PRO A 232 13.63 -22.09 -36.38
CA PRO A 232 12.55 -22.46 -37.31
C PRO A 232 11.14 -22.12 -36.71
N PRO A 233 9.99 -22.64 -37.21
CA PRO A 233 9.05 -21.86 -38.03
C PRO A 233 7.60 -21.78 -37.50
N SER A 234 6.88 -20.79 -38.04
CA SER A 234 5.47 -20.77 -38.52
C SER A 234 4.31 -21.48 -37.78
N SER A 235 3.26 -20.66 -37.57
CA SER A 235 1.79 -20.96 -37.67
C SER A 235 1.12 -21.64 -36.45
N PRO A 236 -0.16 -21.32 -36.09
CA PRO A 236 -1.36 -21.36 -36.95
C PRO A 236 -2.33 -20.14 -36.80
N VAL A 237 -3.06 -19.70 -37.83
CA VAL A 237 -4.41 -20.14 -38.29
C VAL A 237 -5.42 -20.44 -37.16
N ALA A 238 -6.34 -19.50 -36.89
CA ALA A 238 -7.70 -19.81 -36.40
C ALA A 238 -8.66 -18.63 -36.69
N ALA A 239 -9.89 -19.00 -37.02
CA ALA A 239 -10.95 -18.20 -37.66
C ALA A 239 -11.68 -17.18 -36.75
N PRO A 240 -12.46 -16.26 -37.34
CA PRO A 240 -13.42 -15.43 -36.61
C PRO A 240 -14.81 -16.10 -36.54
N SER A 241 -15.51 -15.93 -35.43
CA SER A 241 -16.97 -16.06 -35.36
C SER A 241 -17.56 -15.13 -34.27
N PRO A 242 -18.72 -14.51 -34.53
CA PRO A 242 -19.34 -13.49 -33.67
C PRO A 242 -20.54 -14.01 -32.85
N ALA A 243 -21.06 -13.12 -32.00
CA ALA A 243 -22.45 -12.97 -31.52
C ALA A 243 -22.81 -13.38 -30.07
N THR A 244 -23.01 -12.32 -29.26
CA THR A 244 -24.28 -11.91 -28.60
C THR A 244 -25.07 -12.88 -27.70
N ALA A 245 -25.20 -12.51 -26.40
CA ALA A 245 -26.45 -12.27 -25.62
C ALA A 245 -26.15 -12.33 -24.10
N LEU A 246 -26.31 -11.25 -23.30
CA LEU A 246 -27.48 -10.91 -22.44
C LEU A 246 -27.95 -12.09 -21.57
N ALA A 247 -28.06 -12.08 -20.24
CA ALA A 247 -28.05 -11.07 -19.16
C ALA A 247 -27.88 -11.80 -17.80
N PRO A 248 -27.76 -11.09 -16.65
CA PRO A 248 -28.41 -11.64 -15.45
C PRO A 248 -29.28 -10.65 -14.65
N VAL A 249 -30.45 -11.20 -14.32
CA VAL A 249 -31.45 -10.92 -13.29
C VAL A 249 -30.92 -10.19 -12.04
N GLN A 250 -31.52 -9.03 -11.75
CA GLN A 250 -31.43 -8.34 -10.45
C GLN A 250 -32.44 -8.94 -9.46
N LYS A 251 -32.01 -9.19 -8.22
CA LYS A 251 -32.89 -9.47 -7.07
C LYS A 251 -32.58 -8.46 -5.94
N PRO A 252 -33.56 -7.71 -5.42
CA PRO A 252 -33.31 -6.64 -4.45
C PRO A 252 -33.12 -7.20 -3.02
N ALA A 253 -32.06 -6.74 -2.35
CA ALA A 253 -31.83 -6.98 -0.93
C ALA A 253 -32.43 -5.83 -0.09
N ALA A 254 -33.14 -6.20 0.97
CA ALA A 254 -33.86 -5.31 1.87
C ALA A 254 -32.92 -4.46 2.77
N PRO A 255 -33.35 -3.24 3.19
CA PRO A 255 -32.50 -2.30 3.91
C PRO A 255 -32.39 -2.60 5.43
N ARG A 256 -31.14 -2.64 5.93
CA ARG A 256 -30.79 -2.73 7.36
C ARG A 256 -31.01 -1.39 8.06
N ARG A 257 -32.26 -1.17 8.51
CA ARG A 257 -32.75 0.09 9.14
C ARG A 257 -32.38 0.29 10.62
N GLY A 258 -31.41 -0.43 11.17
CA GLY A 258 -31.17 -0.48 12.63
C GLY A 258 -29.97 0.28 13.18
N PHE A 259 -28.97 0.63 12.36
CA PHE A 259 -27.67 1.10 12.87
C PHE A 259 -27.53 2.63 12.94
N LEU A 260 -28.16 3.36 12.00
CA LEU A 260 -28.07 4.82 11.93
C LEU A 260 -28.73 5.55 13.12
N ALA A 261 -29.70 4.93 13.79
CA ALA A 261 -30.37 5.55 14.94
C ALA A 261 -29.48 5.65 16.20
N ARG A 262 -28.40 4.85 16.29
CA ARG A 262 -27.49 4.89 17.45
C ARG A 262 -26.33 5.88 17.29
N ILE A 263 -25.93 6.21 16.06
CA ILE A 263 -24.83 7.16 15.79
C ILE A 263 -25.28 8.61 16.05
N ALA A 264 -26.55 8.93 15.79
CA ALA A 264 -27.08 10.29 15.99
C ALA A 264 -27.05 10.77 17.46
N ALA A 265 -27.04 9.86 18.44
CA ALA A 265 -26.98 10.24 19.86
C ALA A 265 -25.55 10.58 20.34
N GLY A 266 -24.51 10.04 19.69
CA GLY A 266 -23.11 10.28 20.09
C GLY A 266 -22.51 11.57 19.55
N LEU A 267 -22.95 12.02 18.36
CA LEU A 267 -22.40 13.21 17.68
C LEU A 267 -22.81 14.54 18.35
N ARG A 268 -23.93 14.57 19.11
CA ARG A 268 -24.40 15.81 19.74
C ARG A 268 -23.46 16.30 20.85
N GLY A 269 -22.83 15.41 21.61
CA GLY A 269 -21.92 15.78 22.69
C GLY A 269 -20.55 16.28 22.23
N ILE A 270 -20.15 15.99 20.99
CA ILE A 270 -18.87 16.44 20.43
C ILE A 270 -18.99 17.86 19.86
N LEU A 271 -20.16 18.20 19.30
CA LEU A 271 -20.41 19.54 18.75
C LEU A 271 -20.63 20.61 19.83
N GLU A 272 -21.19 20.26 21.00
CA GLU A 272 -21.34 21.23 22.11
C GLU A 272 -20.00 21.63 22.73
N LYS A 273 -18.98 20.76 22.71
CA LYS A 273 -17.64 21.08 23.24
C LYS A 273 -16.76 21.92 22.31
N MET A 274 -17.17 22.16 21.07
CA MET A 274 -16.42 23.00 20.13
C MET A 274 -16.88 24.46 20.11
N TYR A 275 -17.98 24.80 20.81
CA TYR A 275 -18.58 26.13 20.82
C TYR A 275 -18.71 26.76 22.22
N GLU A 276 -18.11 26.15 23.25
CA GLU A 276 -17.81 26.79 24.54
C GLU A 276 -16.32 27.14 24.64
#